data_AF-A0A916TNS0-F1
#
_entry.id   AF-A0A916TNS0-F1
#
_cell.length_a   1.000
_cell.length_b   1.000
_cell.length_c   1.000
_cell.angle_alpha   90.00
_cell.angle_beta   90.00
_cell.angle_gamma   90.00
#
_symmetry.space_group_name_H-M   'P 1'
#
loop_
_entity.id
_entity.type
_entity.pdbx_description
1 polymer ?
#
loop_
_entity_poly.entity_id
_entity_poly.type
_entity_poly.pdbx_seq_one_letter_code
_entity_poly.pdbx_strand_id
1 'polypeptide(L)'
;MNDTENGWYLGLERDIDAAIDRAVSTAAPGRIIYYGSSMGGTAALATGLRRRDGTVHAFGAELRPGRPGSQSARYGVPPDDSRFPDFSGFDAPTADGNFHLYYGLFDGTDAANAAYAAQHMPQASLHGLSSSHAAHDHLYSLNVIRRLITTFNRDPAVELAAKHLVYPGGMTDAAMFGAAQEAFSAGDHVPPGRLAAAPGFARNPGIRLLHAEALGRAGDQAGMIVALGNLDHAIETHDIWGKLPKRWRKQIPLRRVEALVALGRCSEAREALAQTCKRFPVDENMRKLSQALDLALGDVPGPIDPPC
;
A
#
# COMPACT_ATOMS: atom_id res chain seq x y z
N MET A 1 -17.32 8.72 10.45
CA MET A 1 -16.68 10.04 10.59
C MET A 1 -15.44 10.01 9.69
N ASN A 2 -15.20 11.04 8.89
CA ASN A 2 -14.02 11.10 8.03
C ASN A 2 -13.07 12.17 8.58
N ASP A 3 -11.82 11.82 8.83
CA ASP A 3 -10.79 12.78 9.22
C ASP A 3 -10.23 13.45 7.96
N THR A 4 -10.73 14.65 7.67
CA THR A 4 -10.36 15.42 6.48
C THR A 4 -9.01 16.13 6.60
N GLU A 5 -8.45 16.20 7.81
CA GLU A 5 -7.19 16.88 8.10
C GLU A 5 -5.99 15.92 8.04
N ASN A 6 -6.24 14.63 7.80
CA ASN A 6 -5.23 13.56 7.88
C ASN A 6 -4.54 13.51 9.26
N GLY A 7 -5.29 13.80 10.33
CA GLY A 7 -4.83 13.73 11.72
C GLY A 7 -4.73 12.31 12.28
N TRP A 8 -4.90 11.28 11.45
CA TRP A 8 -4.88 9.87 11.85
C TRP A 8 -5.91 9.47 12.90
N TYR A 9 -7.01 10.23 12.99
CA TYR A 9 -8.06 10.07 14.00
C TYR A 9 -7.57 10.21 15.45
N LEU A 10 -6.38 10.77 15.66
CA LEU A 10 -5.79 10.98 16.98
C LEU A 10 -6.63 11.99 17.78
N GLY A 11 -7.06 11.61 18.98
CA GLY A 11 -7.89 12.47 19.84
C GLY A 11 -9.38 12.43 19.51
N LEU A 12 -9.81 11.69 18.49
CA LEU A 12 -11.22 11.54 18.10
C LEU A 12 -11.87 10.29 18.71
N GLU A 13 -11.18 9.56 19.58
CA GLU A 13 -11.59 8.24 20.07
C GLU A 13 -12.95 8.28 20.78
N ARG A 14 -13.12 9.26 21.68
CA ARG A 14 -14.37 9.43 22.45
C ARG A 14 -15.54 9.86 21.56
N ASP A 15 -15.27 10.69 20.56
CA ASP A 15 -16.29 11.16 19.63
C ASP A 15 -16.73 10.04 18.67
N ILE A 16 -15.79 9.21 18.23
CA ILE A 16 -16.06 8.00 17.46
C ILE A 16 -16.93 7.05 18.28
N ASP A 17 -16.56 6.75 19.52
CA ASP A 17 -17.31 5.84 20.39
C ASP A 17 -18.72 6.37 20.66
N ALA A 18 -18.85 7.65 20.99
CA ALA A 18 -20.15 8.28 21.22
C ALA A 18 -21.03 8.28 19.96
N ALA A 19 -20.44 8.45 18.78
CA ALA A 19 -21.18 8.36 17.51
C ALA A 19 -21.66 6.94 17.24
N ILE A 20 -20.84 5.92 17.55
CA ILE A 20 -21.22 4.52 17.42
C ILE A 20 -22.35 4.19 18.40
N ASP A 21 -22.24 4.58 19.67
CA ASP A 21 -23.26 4.31 20.69
C ASP A 21 -24.61 4.91 20.32
N ARG A 22 -24.64 6.14 19.79
CA ARG A 22 -25.87 6.76 19.26
C ARG A 22 -26.44 5.99 18.07
N ALA A 23 -25.60 5.49 17.17
CA ALA A 23 -26.04 4.70 16.03
C ALA A 23 -26.61 3.35 16.48
N VAL A 24 -25.94 2.67 17.42
CA VAL A 24 -26.38 1.39 18.01
C VAL A 24 -27.70 1.56 18.75
N SER A 25 -27.85 2.61 19.57
CA SER A 25 -29.10 2.87 20.30
C SER A 25 -30.28 3.15 19.36
N THR A 26 -30.02 3.74 18.20
CA THR A 26 -31.06 4.11 17.22
C THR A 26 -31.43 2.95 16.31
N ALA A 27 -30.44 2.21 15.80
CA ALA A 27 -30.65 1.16 14.81
C ALA A 27 -30.84 -0.24 15.41
N ALA A 28 -30.44 -0.46 16.67
CA ALA A 28 -30.43 -1.77 17.35
C ALA A 28 -29.89 -2.91 16.46
N PRO A 29 -28.65 -2.77 15.91
CA PRO A 29 -28.15 -3.71 14.92
C PRO A 29 -27.86 -5.08 15.53
N GLY A 30 -28.14 -6.15 14.78
CA GLY A 30 -27.75 -7.51 15.18
C GLY A 30 -26.24 -7.79 15.10
N ARG A 31 -25.46 -6.90 14.47
CA ARG A 31 -23.99 -6.99 14.35
C ARG A 31 -23.38 -5.63 14.06
N ILE A 32 -22.18 -5.38 14.59
CA ILE A 32 -21.35 -4.21 14.29
C ILE A 32 -20.15 -4.64 13.44
N ILE A 33 -19.87 -3.87 12.37
CA ILE A 33 -18.69 -4.06 11.52
C ILE A 33 -17.85 -2.78 11.51
N TYR A 34 -16.59 -2.91 11.91
CA TYR A 34 -15.55 -1.89 11.77
C TYR A 34 -14.81 -2.12 10.47
N TYR A 35 -14.80 -1.13 9.58
CA TYR A 35 -14.23 -1.27 8.25
C TYR A 35 -13.46 -0.01 7.85
N GLY A 36 -12.23 -0.18 7.38
CA GLY A 36 -11.41 0.94 6.95
C GLY A 36 -10.18 0.52 6.14
N SER A 37 -9.62 1.48 5.41
CA SER A 37 -8.42 1.33 4.59
C SER A 37 -7.39 2.40 4.93
N SER A 38 -6.09 2.06 4.89
CA SER A 38 -4.96 2.92 5.23
C SER A 38 -5.14 3.52 6.63
N MET A 39 -5.05 4.85 6.78
CA MET A 39 -5.36 5.59 8.01
C MET A 39 -6.71 5.17 8.66
N GLY A 40 -7.77 5.02 7.86
CA GLY A 40 -9.06 4.55 8.35
C GLY A 40 -9.06 3.09 8.79
N GLY A 41 -8.18 2.26 8.20
CA GLY A 41 -7.94 0.88 8.63
C GLY A 41 -7.31 0.83 10.02
N THR A 42 -6.32 1.70 10.28
CA THR A 42 -5.73 1.86 11.61
C THR A 42 -6.78 2.28 12.64
N ALA A 43 -7.63 3.27 12.32
CA ALA A 43 -8.67 3.74 13.23
C ALA A 43 -9.78 2.71 13.46
N ALA A 44 -10.21 1.99 12.42
CA ALA A 44 -11.19 0.90 12.53
C ALA A 44 -10.66 -0.23 13.42
N LEU A 45 -9.38 -0.59 13.26
CA LEU A 45 -8.72 -1.55 14.12
C LEU A 45 -8.65 -1.07 15.57
N ALA A 46 -8.10 0.12 15.82
CA ALA A 46 -8.00 0.70 17.16
C ALA A 46 -9.37 0.76 17.87
N THR A 47 -10.42 1.17 17.15
CA THR A 47 -11.78 1.25 17.68
C THR A 47 -12.34 -0.14 18.00
N GLY A 48 -12.23 -1.10 17.09
CA GLY A 48 -12.69 -2.47 17.32
C GLY A 48 -11.97 -3.16 18.47
N LEU A 49 -10.67 -2.90 18.65
CA LEU A 49 -9.88 -3.39 19.78
C LEU A 49 -10.35 -2.82 21.12
N ARG A 50 -10.71 -1.52 21.14
CA ARG A 50 -11.20 -0.82 22.32
C ARG A 50 -12.62 -1.27 22.71
N ARG A 51 -13.51 -1.40 21.73
CA ARG A 51 -14.94 -1.67 21.96
C ARG A 51 -15.30 -3.15 22.08
N ARG A 52 -14.60 -4.02 21.33
CA ARG A 52 -14.78 -5.50 21.36
C ARG A 52 -16.23 -5.99 21.18
N ASP A 53 -17.04 -5.24 20.46
CA ASP A 53 -18.48 -5.48 20.24
C ASP A 53 -18.82 -5.75 18.76
N GLY A 54 -17.82 -6.04 17.92
CA GLY A 54 -18.01 -6.27 16.49
C GLY A 54 -16.81 -6.90 15.78
N THR A 55 -16.98 -7.10 14.47
CA THR A 55 -15.94 -7.63 13.57
C THR A 55 -15.20 -6.49 12.89
N VAL A 56 -13.89 -6.62 12.71
CA VAL A 56 -12.97 -5.65 12.13
C VAL A 56 -12.43 -6.16 10.79
N HIS A 57 -12.50 -5.32 9.77
CA HIS A 57 -11.83 -5.50 8.49
C HIS A 57 -10.94 -4.29 8.21
N ALA A 58 -9.64 -4.44 8.43
CA ALA A 58 -8.65 -3.38 8.33
C ALA A 58 -7.68 -3.64 7.16
N PHE A 59 -7.73 -2.77 6.15
CA PHE A 59 -6.87 -2.84 4.95
C PHE A 59 -5.71 -1.88 5.09
N GLY A 60 -4.46 -2.34 4.96
CA GLY A 60 -3.26 -1.51 5.01
C GLY A 60 -3.11 -0.70 6.30
N ALA A 61 -3.58 -1.24 7.43
CA ALA A 61 -3.49 -0.58 8.73
C ALA A 61 -2.05 -0.53 9.23
N GLU A 62 -1.60 0.62 9.70
CA GLU A 62 -0.28 0.74 10.31
C GLU A 62 -0.35 0.37 11.79
N LEU A 63 0.18 -0.80 12.15
CA LEU A 63 0.34 -1.28 13.53
C LEU A 63 1.51 -0.61 14.24
N ARG A 64 2.43 -0.04 13.46
CA ARG A 64 3.52 0.78 13.96
C ARG A 64 3.50 2.10 13.20
N PRO A 65 2.65 3.06 13.59
CA PRO A 65 2.67 4.40 13.02
C PRO A 65 4.02 5.09 13.27
N GLY A 66 4.36 6.04 12.43
CA GLY A 66 5.58 6.84 12.50
C GLY A 66 6.87 6.13 12.06
N ARG A 67 6.80 4.88 11.58
CA ARG A 67 7.99 4.17 11.07
C ARG A 67 8.50 4.80 9.76
N PRO A 68 9.83 4.80 9.51
CA PRO A 68 10.39 5.36 8.30
C PRO A 68 9.73 4.81 7.02
N GLY A 69 9.31 5.72 6.14
CA GLY A 69 8.67 5.37 4.87
C GLY A 69 7.16 5.11 4.94
N SER A 70 6.58 5.07 6.13
CA SER A 70 5.14 4.91 6.31
C SER A 70 4.36 6.17 5.90
N GLN A 71 3.06 6.04 5.69
CA GLN A 71 2.21 7.21 5.43
C GLN A 71 2.07 8.06 6.68
N SER A 72 1.92 7.45 7.85
CA SER A 72 1.78 8.21 9.11
C SER A 72 3.00 9.08 9.40
N ALA A 73 4.21 8.59 9.13
CA ALA A 73 5.43 9.37 9.25
C ALA A 73 5.43 10.59 8.31
N ARG A 74 4.90 10.46 7.09
CA ARG A 74 4.76 11.59 6.13
C ARG A 74 3.78 12.65 6.61
N TYR A 75 2.80 12.25 7.42
CA TYR A 75 1.83 13.16 8.05
C TYR A 75 2.27 13.61 9.46
N GLY A 76 3.53 13.37 9.84
CA GLY A 76 4.10 13.89 11.08
C GLY A 76 3.76 13.11 12.34
N VAL A 77 3.22 11.90 12.21
CA VAL A 77 3.03 10.99 13.36
C VAL A 77 4.41 10.51 13.82
N PRO A 78 4.81 10.75 15.09
CA PRO A 78 6.06 10.24 15.60
C PRO A 78 6.00 8.72 15.82
N PRO A 79 7.14 8.00 15.74
CA PRO A 79 7.18 6.60 16.15
C PRO A 79 6.82 6.48 17.64
N ASP A 80 6.19 5.36 18.00
CA ASP A 80 5.81 5.02 19.38
C ASP A 80 4.92 6.07 20.07
N ASP A 81 4.11 6.80 19.28
CA ASP A 81 3.14 7.75 19.81
C ASP A 81 2.11 7.04 20.69
N SER A 82 2.14 7.36 21.99
CA SER A 82 1.33 6.70 23.02
C SER A 82 -0.19 6.87 22.87
N ARG A 83 -0.62 7.74 21.94
CA ARG A 83 -2.04 7.89 21.60
C ARG A 83 -2.56 6.73 20.75
N PHE A 84 -1.69 6.04 20.00
CA PHE A 84 -2.06 4.80 19.35
C PHE A 84 -2.08 3.64 20.36
N PRO A 85 -3.00 2.68 20.20
CA PRO A 85 -2.99 1.50 21.05
C PRO A 85 -1.71 0.69 20.80
N ASP A 86 -1.20 0.08 21.86
CA ASP A 86 -0.14 -0.90 21.73
C ASP A 86 -0.70 -2.19 21.10
N PHE A 87 -0.30 -2.44 19.86
CA PHE A 87 -0.69 -3.65 19.12
C PHE A 87 0.22 -4.86 19.45
N SER A 88 1.25 -4.71 20.30
CA SER A 88 2.26 -5.73 20.63
C SER A 88 1.83 -6.78 21.66
N GLY A 89 0.78 -6.51 22.43
CA GLY A 89 0.32 -7.34 23.56
C GLY A 89 -1.14 -7.76 23.47
N PHE A 90 -1.61 -8.06 22.26
CA PHE A 90 -3.02 -8.37 22.08
C PHE A 90 -3.38 -9.78 22.56
N ASP A 91 -3.76 -9.88 23.84
CA ASP A 91 -4.42 -11.04 24.42
C ASP A 91 -5.95 -10.86 24.30
N ALA A 92 -6.52 -11.13 23.12
CA ALA A 92 -7.95 -11.40 23.05
C ALA A 92 -8.21 -12.90 23.25
N PRO A 93 -9.33 -13.26 23.89
CA PRO A 93 -9.81 -14.63 23.88
C PRO A 93 -9.86 -15.14 22.44
N THR A 94 -9.25 -16.29 22.22
CA THR A 94 -9.07 -17.02 20.95
C THR A 94 -10.37 -17.42 20.24
N ALA A 95 -11.52 -16.97 20.72
CA ALA A 95 -12.80 -17.60 20.41
C ALA A 95 -13.44 -17.14 19.11
N ASP A 96 -13.21 -15.92 18.61
CA ASP A 96 -13.92 -15.46 17.40
C ASP A 96 -12.97 -14.72 16.46
N GLY A 97 -12.83 -15.21 15.24
CA GLY A 97 -12.06 -14.64 14.12
C GLY A 97 -12.58 -13.30 13.64
N ASN A 98 -12.75 -12.35 14.56
CA ASN A 98 -13.36 -11.05 14.40
C ASN A 98 -12.37 -10.01 13.87
N PHE A 99 -11.08 -10.32 13.74
CA PHE A 99 -10.09 -9.38 13.24
C PHE A 99 -9.52 -9.89 11.92
N HIS A 100 -9.85 -9.21 10.83
CA HIS A 100 -9.31 -9.48 9.50
C HIS A 100 -8.37 -8.34 9.09
N LEU A 101 -7.10 -8.66 8.89
CA LEU A 101 -6.06 -7.72 8.50
C LEU A 101 -5.62 -8.01 7.07
N TYR A 102 -5.63 -7.01 6.19
CA TYR A 102 -5.31 -7.18 4.77
C TYR A 102 -4.11 -6.30 4.40
N TYR A 103 -3.06 -6.88 3.80
CA TYR A 103 -1.84 -6.13 3.48
C TYR A 103 -1.40 -6.39 2.04
N GLY A 104 -1.09 -5.32 1.30
CA GLY A 104 -0.50 -5.41 -0.03
C GLY A 104 1.01 -5.63 0.04
N LEU A 105 1.45 -6.87 -0.12
CA LEU A 105 2.84 -7.26 0.14
C LEU A 105 3.85 -6.86 -0.96
N PHE A 106 3.41 -6.12 -1.97
CA PHE A 106 4.30 -5.39 -2.90
C PHE A 106 4.60 -3.96 -2.42
N ASP A 107 4.07 -3.56 -1.27
CA ASP A 107 4.46 -2.37 -0.54
C ASP A 107 5.24 -2.77 0.73
N GLY A 108 6.39 -2.13 0.96
CA GLY A 108 7.27 -2.52 2.05
C GLY A 108 6.74 -2.11 3.43
N THR A 109 5.98 -1.01 3.53
CA THR A 109 5.33 -0.61 4.79
C THR A 109 4.26 -1.63 5.17
N ASP A 110 3.41 -2.02 4.22
CA ASP A 110 2.43 -3.09 4.43
C ASP A 110 3.10 -4.42 4.75
N ALA A 111 4.20 -4.77 4.08
CA ALA A 111 4.94 -6.00 4.34
C ALA A 111 5.53 -6.04 5.76
N ALA A 112 6.04 -4.90 6.25
CA ALA A 112 6.53 -4.76 7.61
C ALA A 112 5.41 -4.91 8.65
N ASN A 113 4.24 -4.30 8.39
CA ASN A 113 3.07 -4.42 9.27
C ASN A 113 2.46 -5.83 9.24
N ALA A 114 2.44 -6.50 8.10
CA ALA A 114 2.00 -7.89 7.99
C ALA A 114 2.89 -8.83 8.80
N ALA A 115 4.21 -8.68 8.71
CA ALA A 115 5.16 -9.44 9.50
C ALA A 115 5.00 -9.18 11.00
N TYR A 116 4.80 -7.92 11.38
CA TYR A 116 4.54 -7.55 12.77
C TYR A 116 3.23 -8.16 13.29
N ALA A 117 2.15 -8.10 12.50
CA ALA A 117 0.87 -8.71 12.81
C ALA A 117 0.98 -10.23 12.99
N ALA A 118 1.73 -10.92 12.12
CA ALA A 118 1.92 -12.36 12.21
C ALA A 118 2.59 -12.78 13.53
N GLN A 119 3.43 -11.91 14.10
CA GLN A 119 4.13 -12.18 15.36
C GLN A 119 3.32 -11.77 16.61
N HIS A 120 2.63 -10.63 16.57
CA HIS A 120 2.02 -10.02 17.76
C HIS A 120 0.49 -10.08 17.79
N MET A 121 -0.13 -10.50 16.69
CA MET A 121 -1.58 -10.66 16.57
C MET A 121 -1.94 -12.04 15.98
N PRO A 122 -1.45 -13.16 16.54
CA PRO A 122 -1.65 -14.51 15.98
C PRO A 122 -3.12 -14.96 15.87
N GLN A 123 -4.01 -14.35 16.66
CA GLN A 123 -5.46 -14.56 16.63
C GLN A 123 -6.17 -13.79 15.49
N ALA A 124 -5.51 -12.82 14.86
CA ALA A 124 -6.08 -12.12 13.72
C ALA A 124 -5.95 -12.96 12.44
N SER A 125 -7.00 -12.96 11.63
CA SER A 125 -6.95 -13.53 10.28
C SER A 125 -6.15 -12.61 9.37
N LEU A 126 -4.90 -12.99 9.09
CA LEU A 126 -3.98 -12.21 8.26
C LEU A 126 -4.07 -12.61 6.78
N HIS A 127 -4.41 -11.64 5.93
CA HIS A 127 -4.57 -11.80 4.48
C HIS A 127 -3.44 -11.05 3.75
N GLY A 128 -2.38 -11.78 3.39
CA GLY A 128 -1.28 -11.27 2.57
C GLY A 128 -1.65 -11.25 1.09
N LEU A 129 -1.67 -10.07 0.47
CA LEU A 129 -2.13 -9.84 -0.90
C LEU A 129 -0.97 -9.60 -1.87
N SER A 130 -1.06 -10.18 -3.06
CA SER A 130 -0.27 -9.81 -4.24
C SER A 130 -0.74 -8.45 -4.79
N SER A 131 -0.53 -7.39 -4.00
CA SER A 131 -0.95 -6.03 -4.28
C SER A 131 -0.01 -4.98 -3.66
N SER A 132 -0.19 -3.73 -4.02
CA SER A 132 0.43 -2.56 -3.37
C SER A 132 -0.36 -2.10 -2.14
N HIS A 133 0.09 -1.06 -1.44
CA HIS A 133 -0.64 -0.42 -0.33
C HIS A 133 -2.11 -0.09 -0.66
N ALA A 134 -2.39 0.33 -1.90
CA ALA A 134 -3.75 0.51 -2.42
C ALA A 134 -4.47 -0.83 -2.71
N ALA A 135 -4.30 -1.83 -1.83
CA ALA A 135 -4.86 -3.17 -2.00
C ALA A 135 -6.39 -3.13 -2.01
N HIS A 136 -6.98 -2.26 -1.22
CA HIS A 136 -8.43 -2.03 -1.19
C HIS A 136 -8.98 -1.57 -2.55
N ASP A 137 -8.37 -0.58 -3.19
CA ASP A 137 -8.72 -0.14 -4.56
C ASP A 137 -8.49 -1.25 -5.59
N HIS A 138 -7.42 -2.04 -5.43
CA HIS A 138 -7.16 -3.19 -6.28
C HIS A 138 -8.28 -4.24 -6.16
N LEU A 139 -8.77 -4.51 -4.96
CA LEU A 139 -9.90 -5.41 -4.74
C LEU A 139 -11.21 -4.85 -5.30
N TYR A 140 -11.38 -3.51 -5.33
CA TYR A 140 -12.51 -2.87 -6.03
C TYR A 140 -12.50 -3.11 -7.53
N SER A 141 -11.34 -2.93 -8.18
CA SER A 141 -11.23 -3.12 -9.63
C SER A 141 -11.47 -4.57 -10.06
N LEU A 142 -11.20 -5.54 -9.17
CA LEU A 142 -11.41 -6.97 -9.39
C LEU A 142 -12.78 -7.48 -8.90
N ASN A 143 -13.65 -6.58 -8.43
CA ASN A 143 -14.96 -6.91 -7.86
C ASN A 143 -14.91 -7.89 -6.68
N VAL A 144 -13.78 -7.96 -5.96
CA VAL A 144 -13.60 -8.80 -4.77
C VAL A 144 -14.18 -8.11 -3.55
N ILE A 145 -13.82 -6.84 -3.34
CA ILE A 145 -14.25 -6.11 -2.15
C ILE A 145 -15.77 -5.96 -2.10
N ARG A 146 -16.45 -5.73 -3.22
CA ARG A 146 -17.92 -5.69 -3.27
C ARG A 146 -18.51 -7.00 -2.75
N ARG A 147 -17.95 -8.14 -3.13
CA ARG A 147 -18.39 -9.46 -2.65
C ARG A 147 -18.16 -9.64 -1.15
N LEU A 148 -17.05 -9.13 -0.62
CA LEU A 148 -16.73 -9.18 0.81
C LEU A 148 -17.67 -8.29 1.63
N ILE A 149 -17.85 -7.03 1.22
CA ILE A 149 -18.50 -6.01 2.06
C ILE A 149 -20.02 -5.97 1.91
N THR A 150 -20.62 -6.60 0.88
CA THR A 150 -22.09 -6.62 0.74
C THR A 150 -22.76 -7.22 1.98
N THR A 151 -22.18 -8.29 2.55
CA THR A 151 -22.74 -8.95 3.73
C THR A 151 -21.72 -9.22 4.83
N PHE A 152 -20.41 -9.12 4.58
CA PHE A 152 -19.36 -9.56 5.51
C PHE A 152 -19.51 -11.02 5.97
N ASN A 153 -20.25 -11.86 5.24
CA ASN A 153 -20.45 -13.27 5.58
C ASN A 153 -19.59 -14.21 4.73
N ARG A 154 -18.90 -13.67 3.72
CA ARG A 154 -18.05 -14.47 2.84
C ARG A 154 -16.67 -14.61 3.45
N ASP A 155 -16.12 -15.80 3.37
CA ASP A 155 -14.74 -16.06 3.77
C ASP A 155 -13.78 -15.26 2.87
N PRO A 156 -12.99 -14.32 3.44
CA PRO A 156 -12.04 -13.57 2.66
C PRO A 156 -10.97 -14.44 2.00
N ALA A 157 -10.53 -15.52 2.64
CA ALA A 157 -9.49 -16.39 2.09
C ALA A 157 -9.96 -17.04 0.77
N VAL A 158 -11.20 -17.51 0.73
CA VAL A 158 -11.82 -18.11 -0.48
C VAL A 158 -11.92 -17.08 -1.60
N GLU A 159 -12.43 -15.88 -1.30
CA GLU A 159 -12.64 -14.83 -2.30
C GLU A 159 -11.33 -14.29 -2.90
N LEU A 160 -10.26 -14.24 -2.08
CA LEU A 160 -8.92 -13.84 -2.50
C LEU A 160 -8.23 -14.93 -3.32
N ALA A 161 -8.33 -16.20 -2.88
CA ALA A 161 -7.78 -17.34 -3.59
C ALA A 161 -8.41 -17.51 -4.98
N ALA A 162 -9.72 -17.31 -5.11
CA ALA A 162 -10.46 -17.39 -6.37
C ALA A 162 -10.00 -16.37 -7.44
N LYS A 163 -9.23 -15.34 -7.05
CA LYS A 163 -8.64 -14.35 -7.95
C LYS A 163 -7.12 -14.40 -8.01
N HIS A 164 -6.51 -15.45 -7.44
CA HIS A 164 -5.05 -15.60 -7.34
C HIS A 164 -4.37 -14.41 -6.64
N LEU A 165 -5.03 -13.83 -5.64
CA LEU A 165 -4.55 -12.64 -4.94
C LEU A 165 -3.76 -12.95 -3.68
N VAL A 166 -3.74 -14.20 -3.21
CA VAL A 166 -2.92 -14.61 -2.07
C VAL A 166 -1.44 -14.49 -2.46
N TYR A 167 -0.64 -13.86 -1.60
CA TYR A 167 0.79 -13.70 -1.85
C TYR A 167 1.53 -15.03 -1.68
N PRO A 168 2.30 -15.49 -2.69
CA PRO A 168 2.91 -16.81 -2.67
C PRO A 168 4.20 -16.91 -1.83
N GLY A 169 4.81 -15.78 -1.44
CA GLY A 169 6.11 -15.76 -0.76
C GLY A 169 6.08 -15.97 0.76
N GLY A 170 4.89 -15.98 1.37
CA GLY A 170 4.74 -16.10 2.82
C GLY A 170 5.27 -14.89 3.61
N MET A 171 5.21 -15.00 4.94
CA MET A 171 5.57 -13.90 5.85
C MET A 171 7.07 -13.67 5.99
N THR A 172 7.92 -14.68 5.76
CA THR A 172 9.38 -14.50 5.78
C THR A 172 9.84 -13.52 4.69
N ASP A 173 9.29 -13.65 3.48
CA ASP A 173 9.55 -12.70 2.39
C ASP A 173 9.07 -11.29 2.76
N ALA A 174 7.87 -11.19 3.34
CA ALA A 174 7.29 -9.92 3.75
C ALA A 174 8.13 -9.23 4.83
N ALA A 175 8.59 -9.96 5.84
CA ALA A 175 9.44 -9.45 6.90
C ALA A 175 10.77 -8.91 6.36
N MET A 176 11.42 -9.66 5.45
CA MET A 176 12.67 -9.24 4.83
C MET A 176 12.48 -7.99 3.98
N PHE A 177 11.44 -7.96 3.14
CA PHE A 177 11.15 -6.79 2.30
C PHE A 177 10.81 -5.56 3.15
N GLY A 178 9.94 -5.73 4.15
CA GLY A 178 9.55 -4.65 5.04
C GLY A 178 10.72 -4.06 5.82
N ALA A 179 11.60 -4.90 6.37
CA ALA A 179 12.81 -4.43 7.04
C ALA A 179 13.75 -3.67 6.09
N ALA A 180 13.93 -4.17 4.86
CA ALA A 180 14.77 -3.51 3.87
C ALA A 180 14.17 -2.16 3.41
N GLN A 181 12.84 -2.09 3.23
CA GLN A 181 12.16 -0.85 2.90
C GLN A 181 12.31 0.19 4.02
N GLU A 182 12.08 -0.21 5.27
CA GLU A 182 12.17 0.69 6.42
C GLU A 182 13.59 1.24 6.57
N ALA A 183 14.62 0.38 6.48
CA ALA A 183 16.02 0.80 6.50
C ALA A 183 16.34 1.77 5.36
N PHE A 184 15.91 1.46 4.13
CA PHE A 184 16.10 2.35 3.00
C PHE A 184 15.40 3.71 3.22
N SER A 185 14.20 3.70 3.79
CA SER A 185 13.47 4.93 4.09
C SER A 185 14.07 5.73 5.26
N ALA A 186 14.76 5.07 6.19
CA ALA A 186 15.52 5.71 7.27
C ALA A 186 16.81 6.39 6.80
N GLY A 187 17.22 6.13 5.55
CA GLY A 187 18.47 6.64 4.98
C GLY A 187 19.63 5.65 5.06
N ASP A 188 19.41 4.46 5.61
CA ASP A 188 20.44 3.43 5.70
C ASP A 188 20.85 2.92 4.32
N HIS A 189 22.08 2.39 4.25
CA HIS A 189 22.55 1.70 3.07
C HIS A 189 21.94 0.30 3.00
N VAL A 190 21.12 0.07 1.97
CA VAL A 190 20.60 -1.26 1.64
C VAL A 190 21.33 -1.77 0.39
N PRO A 191 22.19 -2.81 0.53
CA PRO A 191 22.98 -3.29 -0.61
C PRO A 191 22.09 -3.83 -1.73
N PRO A 192 22.21 -3.34 -2.98
CA PRO A 192 21.42 -3.84 -4.11
C PRO A 192 21.57 -5.35 -4.31
N GLY A 193 22.79 -5.90 -4.18
CA GLY A 193 23.04 -7.33 -4.30
C GLY A 193 22.24 -8.19 -3.30
N ARG A 194 21.97 -7.67 -2.09
CA ARG A 194 21.14 -8.37 -1.09
C ARG A 194 19.67 -8.43 -1.52
N LEU A 195 19.16 -7.36 -2.13
CA LEU A 195 17.79 -7.32 -2.66
C LEU A 195 17.65 -8.23 -3.88
N ALA A 196 18.63 -8.25 -4.78
CA ALA A 196 18.64 -9.14 -5.94
C ALA A 196 18.71 -10.62 -5.56
N ALA A 197 19.41 -10.96 -4.48
CA ALA A 197 19.51 -12.32 -3.94
C ALA A 197 18.31 -12.73 -3.07
N ALA A 198 17.34 -11.83 -2.82
CA ALA A 198 16.20 -12.14 -1.99
C ALA A 198 15.34 -13.25 -2.62
N PRO A 199 14.84 -14.24 -1.83
CA PRO A 199 13.98 -15.30 -2.35
C PRO A 199 12.75 -14.75 -3.09
N GLY A 200 12.18 -13.65 -2.60
CA GLY A 200 11.02 -12.97 -3.17
C GLY A 200 11.28 -12.14 -4.43
N PHE A 201 12.53 -11.92 -4.84
CA PHE A 201 12.89 -10.94 -5.87
C PHE A 201 12.15 -11.17 -7.20
N ALA A 202 12.09 -12.42 -7.67
CA ALA A 202 11.44 -12.76 -8.94
C ALA A 202 9.90 -12.60 -8.91
N ARG A 203 9.28 -12.67 -7.73
CA ARG A 203 7.82 -12.71 -7.54
C ARG A 203 7.23 -11.45 -6.88
N ASN A 204 8.07 -10.50 -6.49
CA ASN A 204 7.64 -9.28 -5.79
C ASN A 204 8.17 -8.03 -6.53
N PRO A 205 7.29 -7.31 -7.25
CA PRO A 205 7.70 -6.13 -7.99
C PRO A 205 8.03 -4.94 -7.08
N GLY A 206 7.61 -4.96 -5.81
CA GLY A 206 8.04 -4.02 -4.77
C GLY A 206 9.52 -4.18 -4.39
N ILE A 207 9.99 -5.42 -4.20
CA ILE A 207 11.43 -5.70 -3.97
C ILE A 207 12.26 -5.25 -5.17
N ARG A 208 11.78 -5.49 -6.39
CA ARG A 208 12.46 -5.06 -7.63
C ARG A 208 12.53 -3.55 -7.76
N LEU A 209 11.49 -2.83 -7.33
CA LEU A 209 11.50 -1.37 -7.29
C LEU A 209 12.51 -0.86 -6.26
N LEU A 210 12.49 -1.42 -5.04
CA LEU A 210 13.46 -1.07 -3.99
C LEU A 210 14.90 -1.34 -4.44
N HIS A 211 15.14 -2.44 -5.15
CA HIS A 211 16.44 -2.75 -5.74
C HIS A 211 16.90 -1.67 -6.73
N ALA A 212 16.01 -1.20 -7.62
CA ALA A 212 16.35 -0.13 -8.54
C ALA A 212 16.68 1.19 -7.81
N GLU A 213 15.90 1.55 -6.79
CA GLU A 213 16.20 2.74 -5.97
C GLU A 213 17.52 2.60 -5.18
N ALA A 214 17.82 1.39 -4.69
CA ALA A 214 19.08 1.10 -4.02
C ALA A 214 20.30 1.24 -4.95
N LEU A 215 20.19 0.81 -6.22
CA LEU A 215 21.21 1.04 -7.24
C LEU A 215 21.48 2.53 -7.44
N GLY A 216 20.42 3.32 -7.62
CA GLY A 216 20.52 4.77 -7.77
C GLY A 216 21.19 5.44 -6.57
N ARG A 217 20.81 5.05 -5.34
CA ARG A 217 21.42 5.56 -4.11
C ARG A 217 22.90 5.17 -3.97
N ALA A 218 23.29 4.01 -4.47
CA ALA A 218 24.68 3.57 -4.54
C ALA A 218 25.49 4.24 -5.67
N GLY A 219 24.88 5.14 -6.44
CA GLY A 219 25.52 5.85 -7.55
C GLY A 219 25.41 5.14 -8.90
N ASP A 220 24.84 3.94 -8.96
CA ASP A 220 24.62 3.20 -10.21
C ASP A 220 23.31 3.61 -10.89
N GLN A 221 23.30 4.83 -11.41
CA GLN A 221 22.15 5.39 -12.12
C GLN A 221 21.83 4.62 -13.41
N ALA A 222 22.84 4.10 -14.11
CA ALA A 222 22.65 3.31 -15.33
C ALA A 222 21.97 1.97 -15.00
N GLY A 223 22.42 1.27 -13.97
CA GLY A 223 21.80 0.04 -13.47
C GLY A 223 20.36 0.29 -13.00
N MET A 224 20.11 1.40 -12.31
CA MET A 224 18.75 1.81 -11.91
C MET A 224 17.80 1.91 -13.12
N ILE A 225 18.21 2.60 -14.19
CA ILE A 225 17.39 2.77 -15.41
C ILE A 225 17.07 1.43 -16.05
N VAL A 226 18.07 0.54 -16.16
CA VAL A 226 17.89 -0.82 -16.70
C VAL A 226 16.93 -1.62 -15.82
N ALA A 227 17.11 -1.58 -14.50
CA ALA A 227 16.25 -2.29 -13.56
C ALA A 227 14.79 -1.81 -13.62
N LEU A 228 14.55 -0.50 -13.70
CA LEU A 228 13.21 0.08 -13.85
C LEU A 228 12.57 -0.30 -15.19
N GLY A 229 13.34 -0.28 -16.29
CA GLY A 229 12.84 -0.72 -17.60
C GLY A 229 12.42 -2.20 -17.60
N ASN A 230 13.26 -3.07 -17.03
CA ASN A 230 12.96 -4.49 -16.88
C ASN A 230 11.76 -4.75 -15.97
N LEU A 231 11.57 -3.91 -14.94
CA LEU A 231 10.42 -3.99 -14.05
C LEU A 231 9.13 -3.57 -14.75
N ASP A 232 9.16 -2.43 -15.46
CA ASP A 232 8.01 -1.94 -16.22
C ASP A 232 7.53 -2.99 -17.24
N HIS A 233 8.46 -3.56 -18.01
CA HIS A 233 8.15 -4.64 -18.96
C HIS A 233 7.54 -5.88 -18.28
N ALA A 234 8.10 -6.31 -17.15
CA ALA A 234 7.57 -7.46 -16.42
C ALA A 234 6.18 -7.21 -15.82
N ILE A 235 5.86 -5.97 -15.45
CA ILE A 235 4.52 -5.60 -14.97
C ILE A 235 3.50 -5.70 -16.10
N GLU A 236 3.86 -5.32 -17.31
CA GLU A 236 2.96 -5.39 -18.47
C GLU A 236 2.62 -6.83 -18.86
N THR A 237 3.58 -7.74 -18.76
CA THR A 237 3.43 -9.12 -19.22
C THR A 237 2.90 -10.06 -18.13
N HIS A 238 2.94 -9.67 -16.87
CA HIS A 238 2.52 -10.51 -15.75
C HIS A 238 1.02 -10.35 -15.42
N ASP A 239 0.29 -11.47 -15.35
CA ASP A 239 -1.16 -11.52 -15.18
C ASP A 239 -1.73 -10.78 -13.97
N ILE A 240 -1.03 -10.84 -12.83
CA ILE A 240 -1.39 -10.13 -11.60
C ILE A 240 -0.84 -8.70 -11.61
N TRP A 241 0.44 -8.51 -11.92
CA TRP A 241 1.07 -7.19 -11.78
C TRP A 241 0.47 -6.16 -12.74
N GLY A 242 0.08 -6.55 -13.95
CA GLY A 242 -0.59 -5.67 -14.91
C GLY A 242 -1.94 -5.12 -14.41
N LYS A 243 -2.55 -5.80 -13.43
CA LYS A 243 -3.83 -5.41 -12.81
C LYS A 243 -3.68 -4.55 -11.57
N LEU A 244 -2.44 -4.33 -11.09
CA LEU A 244 -2.17 -3.43 -9.97
C LEU A 244 -2.75 -2.03 -10.21
N PRO A 245 -3.04 -1.28 -9.14
CA PRO A 245 -3.54 0.08 -9.25
C PRO A 245 -2.71 0.94 -10.21
N LYS A 246 -3.40 1.66 -11.12
CA LYS A 246 -2.75 2.49 -12.16
C LYS A 246 -1.72 3.45 -11.57
N ARG A 247 -2.03 4.07 -10.42
CA ARG A 247 -1.12 4.99 -9.71
C ARG A 247 0.20 4.32 -9.34
N TRP A 248 0.15 3.09 -8.81
CA TRP A 248 1.33 2.33 -8.45
C TRP A 248 2.14 1.92 -9.69
N ARG A 249 1.48 1.42 -10.75
CA ARG A 249 2.20 1.04 -11.98
C ARG A 249 2.86 2.22 -12.67
N LYS A 250 2.23 3.39 -12.66
CA LYS A 250 2.72 4.61 -13.31
C LYS A 250 4.00 5.16 -12.67
N GLN A 251 4.20 4.96 -11.36
CA GLN A 251 5.37 5.51 -10.66
C GLN A 251 6.70 4.97 -11.24
N ILE A 252 6.70 3.74 -11.76
CA ILE A 252 7.90 3.05 -12.23
C ILE A 252 8.46 3.68 -13.51
N PRO A 253 7.70 3.81 -14.61
CA PRO A 253 8.20 4.47 -15.80
C PRO A 253 8.46 5.97 -15.58
N LEU A 254 7.72 6.65 -14.71
CA LEU A 254 8.02 8.06 -14.36
C LEU A 254 9.34 8.19 -13.63
N ARG A 255 9.62 7.30 -12.68
CA ARG A 255 10.92 7.26 -12.00
C ARG A 255 12.07 6.99 -12.97
N ARG A 256 11.84 6.15 -13.99
CA ARG A 256 12.82 5.90 -15.05
C ARG A 256 13.08 7.17 -15.87
N VAL A 257 12.03 7.93 -16.21
CA VAL A 257 12.16 9.23 -16.90
C VAL A 257 13.02 10.19 -16.07
N GLU A 258 12.73 10.33 -14.77
CA GLU A 258 13.51 11.18 -13.86
C GLU A 258 14.99 10.79 -13.81
N ALA A 259 15.28 9.49 -13.72
CA ALA A 259 16.66 8.99 -13.73
C ALA A 259 17.38 9.27 -15.07
N LEU A 260 16.67 9.14 -16.20
CA LEU A 260 17.20 9.49 -17.52
C LEU A 260 17.50 10.99 -17.64
N VAL A 261 16.62 11.84 -17.11
CA VAL A 261 16.84 13.30 -17.04
C VAL A 261 18.07 13.62 -16.21
N ALA A 262 18.22 13.00 -15.03
CA ALA A 262 19.37 13.21 -14.15
C ALA A 262 20.71 12.84 -14.80
N LEU A 263 20.73 11.89 -15.74
CA LEU A 263 21.91 11.53 -16.52
C LEU A 263 22.08 12.32 -17.83
N GLY A 264 21.21 13.30 -18.11
CA GLY A 264 21.24 14.07 -19.36
C GLY A 264 20.84 13.27 -20.61
N ARG A 265 20.22 12.09 -20.45
CA ARG A 265 19.76 11.22 -21.55
C ARG A 265 18.40 11.69 -22.09
N CYS A 266 18.32 12.96 -22.50
CA CYS A 266 17.05 13.63 -22.80
C CYS A 266 16.24 12.96 -23.91
N SER A 267 16.89 12.41 -24.95
CA SER A 267 16.18 11.71 -26.04
C SER A 267 15.41 10.50 -25.53
N GLU A 268 16.05 9.69 -24.69
CA GLU A 268 15.43 8.49 -24.11
C GLU A 268 14.38 8.85 -23.05
N ALA A 269 14.61 9.91 -22.28
CA ALA A 269 13.62 10.42 -21.34
C ALA A 269 12.33 10.85 -22.05
N ARG A 270 12.44 11.55 -23.19
CA ARG A 270 11.29 11.94 -24.04
C ARG A 270 10.53 10.72 -24.54
N GLU A 271 11.24 9.72 -25.06
CA GLU A 271 10.62 8.48 -25.55
C GLU A 271 9.88 7.75 -24.42
N ALA A 272 10.54 7.56 -23.27
CA ALA A 272 9.95 6.91 -22.11
C ALA A 272 8.71 7.67 -21.58
N LEU A 273 8.78 9.01 -21.51
CA LEU A 273 7.65 9.82 -21.10
C LEU A 273 6.49 9.73 -22.11
N ALA A 274 6.77 9.81 -23.42
CA ALA A 274 5.75 9.67 -24.46
C ALA A 274 5.03 8.32 -24.39
N GLN A 275 5.76 7.21 -24.17
CA GLN A 275 5.15 5.90 -23.96
C GLN A 275 4.31 5.85 -22.67
N THR A 276 4.76 6.51 -21.62
CA THR A 276 4.00 6.62 -20.36
C THR A 276 2.68 7.38 -20.57
N CYS A 277 2.70 8.50 -21.31
CA CYS A 277 1.52 9.28 -21.67
C CYS A 277 0.50 8.51 -22.52
N LYS A 278 0.95 7.54 -23.34
CA LYS A 278 0.04 6.65 -24.09
C LYS A 278 -0.65 5.62 -23.20
N ARG A 279 -0.01 5.19 -22.10
CA ARG A 279 -0.48 4.13 -21.22
C ARG A 279 -1.34 4.63 -20.06
N PHE A 280 -1.11 5.86 -19.61
CA PHE A 280 -1.76 6.43 -18.42
C PHE A 280 -2.32 7.83 -18.69
N PRO A 281 -3.42 8.22 -18.02
CA PRO A 281 -3.90 9.60 -18.07
C PRO A 281 -2.81 10.58 -17.62
N VAL A 282 -2.63 11.65 -18.41
CA VAL A 282 -1.66 12.71 -18.15
C VAL A 282 -2.08 13.49 -16.92
N ASP A 283 -1.17 13.60 -15.95
CA ASP A 283 -1.33 14.42 -14.76
C ASP A 283 -0.29 15.55 -14.71
N GLU A 284 -0.36 16.35 -13.64
CA GLU A 284 0.52 17.50 -13.44
C GLU A 284 2.01 17.14 -13.41
N ASN A 285 2.38 15.99 -12.83
CA ASN A 285 3.77 15.55 -12.82
C ASN A 285 4.28 15.27 -14.25
N MET A 286 3.45 14.60 -15.06
CA MET A 286 3.77 14.31 -16.46
C MET A 286 3.87 15.59 -17.30
N ARG A 287 3.04 16.60 -17.02
CA ARG A 287 3.14 17.92 -17.66
C ARG A 287 4.46 18.63 -17.31
N LYS A 288 4.85 18.64 -16.04
CA LYS A 288 6.13 19.22 -15.60
C LYS A 288 7.33 18.54 -16.26
N LEU A 289 7.34 17.21 -16.31
CA LEU A 289 8.40 16.45 -17.00
C LEU A 289 8.42 16.73 -18.51
N SER A 290 7.25 16.86 -19.14
CA SER A 290 7.15 17.21 -20.57
C SER A 290 7.72 18.59 -20.86
N GLN A 291 7.41 19.59 -20.03
CA GLN A 291 7.96 20.94 -20.15
C GLN A 291 9.48 20.94 -19.98
N ALA A 292 9.99 20.25 -18.96
CA ALA A 292 11.43 20.13 -18.71
C ALA A 292 12.19 19.44 -19.86
N LEU A 293 11.50 18.60 -20.64
CA LEU A 293 12.06 17.86 -21.76
C LEU A 293 11.80 18.49 -23.13
N ASP A 294 11.08 19.61 -23.19
CA ASP A 294 10.60 20.21 -24.44
C ASP A 294 9.85 19.17 -25.32
N LEU A 295 9.00 18.36 -24.67
CA LEU A 295 8.17 17.35 -25.32
C LEU A 295 6.76 17.88 -25.49
N ALA A 296 6.32 18.09 -26.73
CA ALA A 296 4.93 18.39 -27.03
C ALA A 296 4.05 17.16 -26.70
N LEU A 297 3.24 17.29 -25.65
CA LEU A 297 2.15 16.34 -25.39
C LEU A 297 1.03 16.66 -26.39
N GLY A 298 1.13 16.14 -27.61
CA GLY A 298 0.07 16.31 -28.61
C GLY A 298 -1.30 15.91 -28.02
N ASP A 299 -2.34 16.69 -28.30
CA ASP A 299 -3.69 16.69 -27.69
C ASP A 299 -4.12 15.35 -27.05
N VAL A 300 -3.64 15.08 -25.83
CA VAL A 300 -4.19 14.04 -24.97
C VAL A 300 -5.23 14.75 -24.10
N PRO A 301 -6.54 14.51 -24.29
CA PRO A 301 -7.56 15.17 -23.49
C PRO A 301 -7.26 14.94 -22.01
N GLY A 302 -7.16 16.05 -21.27
CA GLY A 302 -7.02 16.01 -19.82
C GLY A 302 -8.24 15.33 -19.18
N PRO A 303 -8.13 14.90 -17.92
CA PRO A 303 -9.31 14.47 -17.18
C PRO A 303 -10.35 15.60 -17.20
N ILE A 304 -11.57 15.26 -17.64
CA ILE A 304 -12.75 16.10 -17.41
C ILE A 304 -13.08 15.91 -15.93
N ASP A 305 -12.72 16.87 -15.11
CA ASP A 305 -13.30 16.96 -13.77
C ASP A 305 -14.81 17.11 -13.93
N PRO A 306 -15.65 16.35 -13.20
CA PRO A 306 -17.07 16.64 -13.15
C PRO A 306 -17.25 18.05 -12.54
N PRO A 307 -18.16 18.88 -13.08
CA PRO A 307 -18.48 20.16 -12.46
C PRO A 307 -19.00 19.92 -11.03
N CYS A 308 -18.67 20.86 -10.15
CA CYS A 308 -19.14 20.96 -8.77
C CYS A 308 -20.62 20.60 -8.59
#